data_AF-A0A382CQE9-F1
#
_entry.id   AF-A0A382CQE9-F1
#
_cell.length_a   1.000
_cell.length_b   1.000
_cell.length_c   1.000
_cell.angle_alpha   90.00
_cell.angle_beta   90.00
_cell.angle_gamma   90.00
#
_symmetry.space_group_name_H-M   'P 1'
#
loop_
_entity.id
_entity.type
_entity.pdbx_description
1 polymer ?
#
loop_
_entity_poly.entity_id
_entity_poly.type
_entity_poly.pdbx_seq_one_letter_code
_entity_poly.pdbx_strand_id
1 'polypeptide(L)'
;VLNDAESARPGSRRGVSLRAVALGVICCLAIAAGEPYGVLMMQSSPMAADYSTGAALFLFFLLTLLINPLARGITGSSLRPGELATVYIMMIIGAAIPSWGLSMNLIPLLGGFLYYATPENDWAALILPYLEPALVLNDGDAVQKLFEGRAKGEPIPWGDWIGPLFYWSLFILTTYFVTLCLLVVLRRQWVDRERLTFPLATLPLQMSAETEGRLLPPFLRNHLTWVGFSIPAVIGSINALHRYYNYIPWIDLNVVVPILRRSVWLNLKPPFEVIGLSYLLNLDVSLGIWLFAMLNVIAIGVLRMVGLTIGPEQPYSSPSPPSLAHIPLGALFFLVFSNFWS
;
A
#
# COMPACT_ATOMS: atom_id res chain seq x y z
N VAL A 1 -32.58 -35.83 -8.75
CA VAL A 1 -32.93 -35.98 -7.32
C VAL A 1 -32.42 -34.74 -6.62
N LEU A 2 -33.28 -33.73 -6.63
CA LEU A 2 -33.13 -32.41 -6.01
C LEU A 2 -33.90 -32.48 -4.68
N ASN A 3 -33.42 -31.75 -3.68
CA ASN A 3 -33.81 -31.73 -2.25
C ASN A 3 -33.05 -32.74 -1.38
N ASP A 4 -32.14 -32.18 -0.56
CA ASP A 4 -31.86 -32.57 0.84
C ASP A 4 -30.44 -32.17 1.28
N ALA A 5 -30.12 -30.87 1.23
CA ALA A 5 -28.93 -30.33 1.91
C ALA A 5 -29.12 -28.89 2.43
N GLU A 6 -30.37 -28.50 2.73
CA GLU A 6 -30.67 -27.25 3.43
C GLU A 6 -31.09 -27.54 4.89
N SER A 7 -30.32 -28.40 5.56
CA SER A 7 -30.45 -28.61 7.00
C SER A 7 -29.65 -27.53 7.75
N ALA A 8 -30.38 -26.50 8.19
CA ALA A 8 -30.11 -25.66 9.37
C ALA A 8 -28.63 -25.43 9.76
N ARG A 9 -28.03 -24.31 9.30
CA ARG A 9 -26.84 -23.76 9.96
C ARG A 9 -27.26 -23.06 11.26
N PRO A 10 -26.82 -23.51 12.45
CA PRO A 10 -27.14 -22.86 13.70
C PRO A 10 -26.46 -21.49 13.76
N GLY A 11 -27.27 -20.42 13.76
CA GLY A 11 -26.88 -19.05 14.13
C GLY A 11 -25.69 -18.45 13.38
N SER A 12 -25.90 -18.01 12.13
CA SER A 12 -25.02 -17.04 11.47
C SER A 12 -25.06 -15.69 12.21
N ARG A 13 -24.42 -15.63 13.39
CA ARG A 13 -24.26 -14.41 14.19
C ARG A 13 -23.36 -13.46 13.38
N ARG A 14 -23.88 -12.27 13.08
CA ARG A 14 -23.26 -11.25 12.22
C ARG A 14 -21.77 -11.04 12.60
N GLY A 15 -20.87 -11.18 11.62
CA GLY A 15 -19.46 -10.86 11.79
C GLY A 15 -19.21 -9.37 12.03
N VAL A 16 -20.16 -8.51 11.64
CA VAL A 16 -20.15 -7.08 11.90
C VAL A 16 -20.84 -6.79 13.23
N SER A 17 -20.05 -6.43 14.24
CA SER A 17 -20.53 -5.97 15.55
C SER A 17 -20.07 -4.55 15.83
N LEU A 18 -20.79 -3.82 16.69
CA LEU A 18 -20.44 -2.44 17.04
C LEU A 18 -19.02 -2.35 17.63
N ARG A 19 -18.61 -3.33 18.43
CA ARG A 19 -17.25 -3.42 18.98
C ARG A 19 -16.19 -3.61 17.91
N ALA A 20 -16.46 -4.43 16.90
CA ALA A 20 -15.54 -4.64 15.77
C ALA A 20 -15.40 -3.37 14.94
N VAL A 21 -16.51 -2.67 14.67
CA VAL A 21 -16.49 -1.39 13.94
C VAL A 21 -15.74 -0.33 14.74
N ALA A 22 -16.01 -0.18 16.03
CA ALA A 22 -15.32 0.79 16.88
C ALA A 22 -13.80 0.54 16.92
N LEU A 23 -13.39 -0.72 17.10
CA LEU A 23 -11.99 -1.11 17.06
C LEU A 23 -11.36 -0.88 15.68
N GLY A 24 -12.09 -1.20 14.61
CA GLY A 24 -11.68 -0.90 13.24
C GLY A 24 -11.45 0.59 13.02
N VAL A 25 -12.35 1.46 13.48
CA VAL A 25 -12.18 2.92 13.40
C VAL A 25 -10.92 3.36 14.14
N ILE A 26 -10.68 2.87 15.36
CA ILE A 26 -9.48 3.20 16.14
C ILE A 26 -8.21 2.80 15.38
N CYS A 27 -8.18 1.58 14.83
CA CYS A 27 -7.04 1.13 14.04
C CYS A 27 -6.86 1.92 12.75
N CYS A 28 -7.95 2.26 12.04
CA CYS A 28 -7.88 3.12 10.86
C CYS A 28 -7.34 4.52 11.19
N LEU A 29 -7.76 5.12 12.32
CA LEU A 29 -7.23 6.40 12.78
C LEU A 29 -5.75 6.30 13.13
N ALA A 30 -5.33 5.20 13.76
CA ALA A 30 -3.91 4.94 14.05
C ALA A 30 -3.08 4.86 12.77
N ILE A 31 -3.57 4.19 11.72
CA ILE A 31 -2.90 4.16 10.41
C ILE A 31 -2.92 5.54 9.74
N ALA A 32 -4.07 6.21 9.73
CA ALA A 32 -4.25 7.49 9.06
C ALA A 32 -3.41 8.62 9.66
N ALA A 33 -3.18 8.61 10.96
CA ALA A 33 -2.28 9.56 11.62
C ALA A 33 -0.82 9.06 11.65
N GLY A 34 -0.63 7.77 11.93
CA GLY A 34 0.69 7.18 12.15
C GLY A 34 1.54 7.10 10.87
N GLU A 35 0.93 6.77 9.73
CA GLU A 35 1.68 6.61 8.48
C GLU A 35 2.23 7.95 7.95
N PRO A 36 1.43 9.03 7.79
CA PRO A 36 1.98 10.32 7.35
C PRO A 36 3.01 10.86 8.35
N TYR A 37 2.75 10.71 9.66
CA TYR A 37 3.69 11.16 10.68
C TYR A 37 5.01 10.38 10.64
N GLY A 38 4.96 9.06 10.56
CA GLY A 38 6.14 8.21 10.49
C GLY A 38 7.00 8.55 9.28
N VAL A 39 6.39 8.66 8.10
CA VAL A 39 7.11 8.90 6.85
C VAL A 39 7.58 10.35 6.73
N LEU A 40 6.71 11.34 6.97
CA LEU A 40 7.05 12.75 6.74
C LEU A 40 7.89 13.36 7.87
N MET A 41 7.62 12.99 9.13
CA MET A 41 8.33 13.57 10.29
C MET A 41 9.48 12.68 10.77
N MET A 42 9.22 11.38 10.96
CA MET A 42 10.24 10.47 11.49
C MET A 42 11.15 9.89 10.41
N GLN A 43 10.83 10.10 9.12
CA GLN A 43 11.50 9.48 7.97
C GLN A 43 11.61 7.95 8.11
N SER A 44 10.60 7.35 8.73
CA SER A 44 10.51 5.90 8.92
C SER A 44 10.09 5.20 7.62
N SER A 45 10.17 3.87 7.62
CA SER A 45 9.69 3.07 6.50
C SER A 45 8.19 3.31 6.26
N PRO A 46 7.77 3.50 5.00
CA PRO A 46 6.36 3.67 4.68
C PRO A 46 5.66 2.29 4.69
N MET A 47 4.86 2.03 5.71
CA MET A 47 4.22 0.73 5.92
C MET A 47 2.91 0.58 5.15
N ALA A 48 2.39 1.68 4.59
CA ALA A 48 1.19 1.70 3.78
C ALA A 48 1.42 2.38 2.42
N ALA A 49 2.66 2.46 1.94
CA ALA A 49 2.97 2.92 0.58
C ALA A 49 2.42 1.96 -0.49
N ASP A 50 2.15 2.49 -1.70
CA ASP A 50 1.87 1.71 -2.91
C ASP A 50 0.78 0.63 -2.74
N TYR A 51 -0.28 0.96 -2.01
CA TYR A 51 -1.38 0.03 -1.68
C TYR A 51 -0.95 -1.20 -0.85
N SER A 52 0.26 -1.18 -0.26
CA SER A 52 0.72 -2.22 0.66
C SER A 52 -0.18 -2.26 1.89
N THR A 53 -0.51 -3.47 2.31
CA THR A 53 -1.31 -3.73 3.51
C THR A 53 -0.43 -3.96 4.75
N GLY A 54 0.86 -3.59 4.67
CA GLY A 54 1.85 -3.82 5.74
C GLY A 54 1.43 -3.26 7.10
N ALA A 55 0.99 -1.99 7.15
CA ALA A 55 0.50 -1.36 8.38
C ALA A 55 -0.73 -2.10 8.95
N ALA A 56 -1.68 -2.47 8.08
CA ALA A 56 -2.87 -3.21 8.47
C ALA A 56 -2.53 -4.61 9.01
N LEU A 57 -1.62 -5.33 8.34
CA LEU A 57 -1.14 -6.64 8.76
C LEU A 57 -0.38 -6.58 10.08
N PHE A 58 0.47 -5.57 10.28
CA PHE A 58 1.21 -5.38 11.52
C PHE A 58 0.28 -5.12 12.71
N LEU A 59 -0.67 -4.18 12.56
CA LEU A 59 -1.67 -3.93 13.60
C LEU A 59 -2.56 -5.15 13.84
N PHE A 60 -2.95 -5.87 12.78
CA PHE A 60 -3.70 -7.11 12.90
C PHE A 60 -2.93 -8.21 13.62
N PHE A 61 -1.61 -8.29 13.41
CA PHE A 61 -0.72 -9.17 14.15
C PHE A 61 -0.69 -8.85 15.64
N LEU A 62 -0.52 -7.58 16.02
CA LEU A 62 -0.59 -7.17 17.41
C LEU A 62 -1.98 -7.44 18.02
N LEU A 63 -3.04 -7.21 17.23
CA LEU A 63 -4.41 -7.45 17.65
C LEU A 63 -4.65 -8.93 17.97
N THR A 64 -4.19 -9.83 17.11
CA THR A 64 -4.43 -11.28 17.23
C THR A 64 -3.47 -11.96 18.21
N LEU A 65 -2.22 -11.50 18.30
CA LEU A 65 -1.21 -12.06 19.20
C LEU A 65 -1.33 -11.56 20.64
N LEU A 66 -1.62 -10.26 20.82
CA LEU A 66 -1.59 -9.61 22.14
C LEU A 66 -2.99 -9.25 22.62
N ILE A 67 -3.68 -8.38 21.87
CA ILE A 67 -4.91 -7.73 22.35
C ILE A 67 -6.03 -8.75 22.56
N ASN A 68 -6.25 -9.65 21.61
CA ASN A 68 -7.35 -10.62 21.66
C ASN A 68 -7.15 -11.70 22.76
N PRO A 69 -5.95 -12.30 22.93
CA PRO A 69 -5.68 -13.19 24.06
C PRO A 69 -5.75 -12.49 25.41
N LEU A 70 -5.25 -11.25 25.52
CA LEU A 70 -5.34 -10.45 26.76
C LEU A 70 -6.78 -10.13 27.13
N ALA A 71 -7.60 -9.70 26.17
CA ALA A 71 -9.03 -9.47 26.37
C ALA A 71 -9.73 -10.75 26.85
N ARG A 72 -9.44 -11.89 26.21
CA ARG A 72 -9.99 -13.18 26.63
C ARG A 72 -9.55 -13.58 28.05
N GLY A 73 -8.32 -13.28 28.44
CA GLY A 73 -7.80 -13.56 29.78
C GLY A 73 -8.38 -12.65 30.87
N ILE A 74 -8.63 -11.38 30.58
CA ILE A 74 -9.09 -10.38 31.56
C ILE A 74 -10.62 -10.33 31.64
N THR A 75 -11.30 -10.21 30.51
CA THR A 75 -12.75 -9.96 30.45
C THR A 75 -13.56 -11.18 30.03
N GLY A 76 -12.90 -12.30 29.68
CA GLY A 76 -13.56 -13.49 29.12
C GLY A 76 -14.15 -13.28 27.72
N SER A 77 -14.03 -12.07 27.16
CA SER A 77 -14.55 -11.71 25.85
C SER A 77 -13.43 -11.74 24.81
N SER A 78 -13.64 -12.52 23.75
CA SER A 78 -12.77 -12.57 22.58
C SER A 78 -13.49 -11.95 21.39
N LEU A 79 -12.72 -11.32 20.51
CA LEU A 79 -13.17 -11.05 19.15
C LEU A 79 -13.29 -12.39 18.42
N ARG A 80 -14.38 -12.53 17.67
CA ARG A 80 -14.65 -13.70 16.83
C ARG A 80 -13.97 -13.54 15.46
N PRO A 81 -13.75 -14.63 14.71
CA PRO A 81 -13.17 -14.57 13.37
C PRO A 81 -13.84 -13.56 12.44
N GLY A 82 -15.18 -13.49 12.46
CA GLY A 82 -15.93 -12.52 11.64
C GLY A 82 -15.71 -11.06 12.04
N GLU A 83 -15.47 -10.80 13.33
CA GLU A 83 -15.18 -9.46 13.84
C GLU A 83 -13.75 -9.04 13.52
N LEU A 84 -12.80 -9.97 13.70
CA LEU A 84 -11.41 -9.80 13.27
C LEU A 84 -11.31 -9.52 11.77
N ALA A 85 -12.06 -10.27 10.94
CA ALA A 85 -12.13 -10.03 9.51
C ALA A 85 -12.68 -8.64 9.19
N THR A 86 -13.71 -8.18 9.91
CA THR A 86 -14.28 -6.83 9.74
C THR A 86 -13.23 -5.75 10.05
N VAL A 87 -12.54 -5.87 11.19
CA VAL A 87 -11.47 -4.93 11.59
C VAL A 87 -10.35 -4.91 10.55
N TYR A 88 -9.93 -6.08 10.05
CA TYR A 88 -8.89 -6.19 9.04
C TYR A 88 -9.28 -5.56 7.70
N ILE A 89 -10.51 -5.81 7.22
CA ILE A 89 -11.03 -5.20 5.99
C ILE A 89 -11.04 -3.67 6.11
N MET A 90 -11.50 -3.14 7.25
CA MET A 90 -11.47 -1.70 7.51
C MET A 90 -10.05 -1.14 7.46
N MET A 91 -9.07 -1.83 8.07
CA MET A 91 -7.68 -1.39 8.06
C MET A 91 -7.03 -1.44 6.68
N ILE A 92 -7.27 -2.47 5.85
CA ILE A 92 -6.72 -2.52 4.49
C ILE A 92 -7.24 -1.34 3.66
N ILE A 93 -8.55 -1.09 3.70
CA ILE A 93 -9.15 0.03 2.97
C ILE A 93 -8.59 1.36 3.51
N GLY A 94 -8.49 1.48 4.83
CA GLY A 94 -7.94 2.66 5.50
C GLY A 94 -6.45 2.88 5.26
N ALA A 95 -5.66 1.83 4.99
CA ALA A 95 -4.22 1.93 4.71
C ALA A 95 -3.93 2.44 3.28
N ALA A 96 -4.84 2.26 2.33
CA ALA A 96 -4.62 2.65 0.94
C ALA A 96 -4.60 4.17 0.69
N ILE A 97 -5.07 4.99 1.64
CA ILE A 97 -5.31 6.43 1.47
C ILE A 97 -4.18 7.30 2.07
N PRO A 98 -3.68 7.08 3.30
CA PRO A 98 -2.96 8.10 4.04
C PRO A 98 -1.58 8.47 3.47
N SER A 99 -0.93 7.61 2.71
CA SER A 99 0.46 7.81 2.25
C SER A 99 0.50 8.33 0.80
N TRP A 100 1.18 7.60 -0.08
CA TRP A 100 1.25 7.76 -1.52
C TRP A 100 -0.12 7.74 -2.19
N GLY A 101 -1.10 7.04 -1.63
CA GLY A 101 -2.45 6.99 -2.19
C GLY A 101 -3.16 8.35 -2.20
N LEU A 102 -2.78 9.28 -1.32
CA LEU A 102 -3.40 10.59 -1.26
C LEU A 102 -2.50 11.68 -0.68
N SER A 103 -2.25 11.67 0.62
CA SER A 103 -1.80 12.88 1.33
C SER A 103 -0.42 13.34 0.87
N MET A 104 0.48 12.40 0.60
CA MET A 104 1.85 12.71 0.18
C MET A 104 1.94 13.24 -1.25
N ASN A 105 0.92 13.00 -2.08
CA ASN A 105 0.85 13.52 -3.44
C ASN A 105 -0.01 14.78 -3.52
N LEU A 106 -1.21 14.74 -2.94
CA LEU A 106 -2.19 15.81 -3.02
C LEU A 106 -1.70 17.07 -2.32
N ILE A 107 -1.17 16.98 -1.10
CA ILE A 107 -0.79 18.16 -0.32
C ILE A 107 0.29 18.99 -1.03
N PRO A 108 1.41 18.42 -1.52
CA PRO A 108 2.37 19.17 -2.32
C PRO A 108 1.80 19.64 -3.66
N LEU A 109 0.92 18.88 -4.30
CA LEU A 109 0.31 19.25 -5.58
C LEU A 109 -0.50 20.56 -5.47
N LEU A 110 -1.21 20.76 -4.35
CA LEU A 110 -2.06 21.94 -4.15
C LEU A 110 -1.30 23.27 -4.24
N GLY A 111 -0.05 23.32 -3.77
CA GLY A 111 0.79 24.52 -3.84
C GLY A 111 1.94 24.43 -4.85
N GLY A 112 2.24 23.22 -5.35
CA GLY A 112 3.44 22.96 -6.15
C GLY A 112 3.46 23.71 -7.48
N PHE A 113 2.30 23.88 -8.13
CA PHE A 113 2.22 24.63 -9.39
C PHE A 113 2.64 26.09 -9.23
N LEU A 114 2.30 26.71 -8.09
CA LEU A 114 2.69 28.08 -7.79
C LEU A 114 4.13 28.16 -7.25
N TYR A 115 4.51 27.23 -6.36
CA TYR A 115 5.84 27.23 -5.73
C TYR A 115 6.98 26.97 -6.71
N TYR A 116 6.78 26.05 -7.66
CA TYR A 116 7.79 25.67 -8.64
C TYR A 116 7.69 26.45 -9.96
N ALA A 117 6.83 27.47 -10.04
CA ALA A 117 6.76 28.32 -11.22
C ALA A 117 8.02 29.20 -11.30
N THR A 118 8.84 29.00 -12.34
CA THR A 118 10.05 29.80 -12.58
C THR A 118 9.98 30.46 -13.96
N PRO A 119 10.74 31.54 -14.21
CA PRO A 119 10.78 32.14 -15.54
C PRO A 119 11.22 31.18 -16.65
N GLU A 120 12.02 30.16 -16.33
CA GLU A 120 12.53 29.18 -17.29
C GLU A 120 11.49 28.14 -17.72
N ASN A 121 10.56 27.78 -16.83
CA ASN A 121 9.48 26.84 -17.14
C ASN A 121 8.18 27.52 -17.58
N ASP A 122 8.04 28.83 -17.32
CA ASP A 122 6.91 29.69 -17.67
C ASP A 122 5.54 29.10 -17.27
N TRP A 123 5.50 28.36 -16.16
CA TRP A 123 4.25 27.75 -15.67
C TRP A 123 3.20 28.80 -15.29
N ALA A 124 3.64 30.01 -14.97
CA ALA A 124 2.76 31.14 -14.68
C ALA A 124 1.86 31.50 -15.87
N ALA A 125 2.37 31.42 -17.11
CA ALA A 125 1.57 31.66 -18.31
C ALA A 125 0.94 30.37 -18.86
N LEU A 126 1.63 29.23 -18.73
CA LEU A 126 1.24 27.97 -19.38
C LEU A 126 0.23 27.14 -18.58
N ILE A 127 0.26 27.19 -17.25
CA ILE A 127 -0.50 26.29 -16.37
C ILE A 127 -1.46 27.07 -15.49
N LEU A 128 -0.96 28.05 -14.73
CA LEU A 128 -1.77 28.75 -13.71
C LEU A 128 -3.11 29.32 -14.22
N PRO A 129 -3.22 29.89 -15.44
CA PRO A 129 -4.49 30.43 -15.93
C PRO A 129 -5.58 29.38 -16.17
N TYR A 130 -5.22 28.10 -16.28
CA TYR A 130 -6.14 26.99 -16.53
C TYR A 130 -6.48 26.21 -15.26
N LEU A 131 -5.87 26.57 -14.11
CA LEU A 131 -6.18 25.95 -12.83
C LEU A 131 -7.43 26.60 -12.24
N GLU A 132 -8.38 25.78 -11.81
CA GLU A 132 -9.55 26.25 -11.09
C GLU A 132 -9.10 26.70 -9.68
N PRO A 133 -9.32 27.98 -9.29
CA PRO A 133 -8.86 28.49 -8.01
C PRO A 133 -9.39 27.71 -6.80
N ALA A 134 -10.57 27.10 -6.93
CA ALA A 134 -11.15 26.29 -5.87
C ALA A 134 -10.42 24.95 -5.62
N LEU A 135 -9.54 24.50 -6.53
CA LEU A 135 -8.85 23.20 -6.46
C LEU A 135 -7.38 23.30 -6.02
N VAL A 136 -6.82 24.51 -5.92
CA VAL A 136 -5.40 24.75 -5.63
C VAL A 136 -5.24 25.88 -4.61
N LEU A 137 -4.06 25.99 -4.01
CA LEU A 137 -3.69 27.13 -3.17
C LEU A 137 -3.29 28.30 -4.07
N ASN A 138 -4.01 29.42 -3.96
CA ASN A 138 -3.75 30.61 -4.78
C ASN A 138 -2.98 31.71 -4.04
N ASP A 139 -2.86 31.61 -2.71
CA ASP A 139 -2.10 32.57 -1.92
C ASP A 139 -0.63 32.16 -1.85
N GLY A 140 0.26 33.04 -2.33
CA GLY A 140 1.71 32.85 -2.30
C GLY A 140 2.26 32.68 -0.88
N ASP A 141 1.67 33.34 0.12
CA ASP A 141 2.07 33.21 1.52
C ASP A 141 1.73 31.81 2.09
N ALA A 142 0.53 31.32 1.81
CA ALA A 142 0.11 29.97 2.21
C ALA A 142 0.95 28.88 1.55
N VAL A 143 1.29 29.06 0.26
CA VAL A 143 2.16 28.16 -0.49
C VAL A 143 3.60 28.20 0.05
N GLN A 144 4.16 29.37 0.31
CA GLN A 144 5.50 29.49 0.88
C GLN A 144 5.57 28.81 2.25
N LYS A 145 4.60 29.04 3.13
CA LYS A 145 4.50 28.41 4.46
C LYS A 145 4.37 26.89 4.40
N LEU A 146 3.79 26.34 3.33
CA LEU A 146 3.70 24.89 3.12
C LEU A 146 5.09 24.27 2.90
N PHE A 147 5.90 24.86 2.02
CA PHE A 147 7.19 24.29 1.62
C PHE A 147 8.36 24.71 2.52
N GLU A 148 8.38 25.96 2.95
CA GLU A 148 9.48 26.54 3.74
C GLU A 148 9.21 26.47 5.26
N GLY A 149 7.95 26.21 5.63
CA GLY A 149 7.50 26.16 7.01
C GLY A 149 7.04 27.52 7.54
N ARG A 150 6.15 27.48 8.52
CA ARG A 150 5.61 28.66 9.21
C ARG A 150 6.43 29.06 10.43
N ALA A 151 6.23 30.29 10.92
CA ALA A 151 6.80 30.70 12.19
C ALA A 151 6.22 29.89 13.37
N LYS A 152 7.03 29.69 14.42
CA LYS A 152 6.59 28.99 15.64
C LYS A 152 5.45 29.77 16.30
N GLY A 153 4.32 29.09 16.53
CA GLY A 153 3.14 29.68 17.19
C GLY A 153 2.15 30.37 16.25
N GLU A 154 2.49 30.54 14.97
CA GLU A 154 1.58 31.08 13.98
C GLU A 154 0.41 30.10 13.70
N PRO A 155 -0.85 30.56 13.61
CA PRO A 155 -1.96 29.66 13.26
C PRO A 155 -1.82 29.16 11.81
N ILE A 156 -2.36 27.96 11.53
CA ILE A 156 -2.45 27.45 10.16
C ILE A 156 -3.50 28.28 9.42
N PRO A 157 -3.23 28.76 8.18
CA PRO A 157 -4.16 29.56 7.40
C PRO A 157 -5.28 28.70 6.81
N TRP A 158 -6.13 28.12 7.67
CA TRP A 158 -7.18 27.18 7.26
C TRP A 158 -8.15 27.74 6.20
N GLY A 159 -8.31 29.07 6.14
CA GLY A 159 -9.14 29.72 5.13
C GLY A 159 -8.76 29.34 3.70
N ASP A 160 -7.46 29.29 3.40
CA ASP A 160 -6.95 28.97 2.06
C ASP A 160 -7.01 27.47 1.75
N TRP A 161 -7.05 26.63 2.79
CA TRP A 161 -7.01 25.17 2.66
C TRP A 161 -8.39 24.52 2.60
N ILE A 162 -9.39 25.06 3.32
CA ILE A 162 -10.71 24.42 3.44
C ILE A 162 -11.37 24.23 2.07
N GLY A 163 -11.28 25.23 1.19
CA GLY A 163 -11.83 25.16 -0.17
C GLY A 163 -11.26 23.99 -0.97
N PRO A 164 -9.96 23.98 -1.28
CA PRO A 164 -9.31 22.89 -2.01
C PRO A 164 -9.52 21.53 -1.35
N LEU A 165 -9.34 21.42 -0.03
CA LEU A 165 -9.51 20.15 0.69
C LEU A 165 -10.94 19.63 0.60
N PHE A 166 -11.95 20.51 0.62
CA PHE A 166 -13.35 20.11 0.48
C PHE A 166 -13.63 19.50 -0.89
N TYR A 167 -13.26 20.18 -1.98
CA TYR A 167 -13.51 19.68 -3.34
C TYR A 167 -12.74 18.40 -3.63
N TRP A 168 -11.48 18.32 -3.23
CA TRP A 168 -10.70 17.09 -3.36
C TRP A 168 -11.29 15.95 -2.54
N SER A 169 -11.71 16.20 -1.29
CA SER A 169 -12.36 15.18 -0.46
C SER A 169 -13.64 14.66 -1.11
N LEU A 170 -14.47 15.55 -1.67
CA LEU A 170 -15.69 15.16 -2.37
C LEU A 170 -15.38 14.30 -3.61
N PHE A 171 -14.39 14.70 -4.41
CA PHE A 171 -13.94 13.94 -5.57
C PHE A 171 -13.45 12.54 -5.17
N ILE A 172 -12.59 12.45 -4.16
CA ILE A 172 -12.04 11.19 -3.65
C ILE A 172 -13.15 10.28 -3.14
N LEU A 173 -14.04 10.79 -2.29
CA LEU A 173 -15.17 10.01 -1.76
C LEU A 173 -16.04 9.47 -2.88
N THR A 174 -16.31 10.28 -3.91
CA THR A 174 -17.07 9.87 -5.08
C THR A 174 -16.35 8.77 -5.87
N THR A 175 -15.06 8.93 -6.14
CA THR A 175 -14.26 7.91 -6.84
C THR A 175 -14.24 6.60 -6.08
N TYR A 176 -13.97 6.62 -4.77
CA TYR A 176 -14.00 5.41 -3.94
C TYR A 176 -15.40 4.77 -3.90
N PHE A 177 -16.46 5.57 -3.83
CA PHE A 177 -17.82 5.06 -3.88
C PHE A 177 -18.12 4.35 -5.21
N VAL A 178 -17.75 4.95 -6.34
CA VAL A 178 -17.89 4.33 -7.66
C VAL A 178 -17.05 3.05 -7.76
N THR A 179 -15.81 3.05 -7.29
CA THR A 179 -14.96 1.85 -7.27
C THR A 179 -15.57 0.74 -6.41
N LEU A 180 -16.17 1.07 -5.25
CA LEU A 180 -16.88 0.09 -4.42
C LEU A 180 -18.12 -0.45 -5.12
N CYS A 181 -18.90 0.39 -5.80
CA CYS A 181 -20.03 -0.03 -6.62
C CYS A 181 -19.60 -0.99 -7.74
N LEU A 182 -18.53 -0.66 -8.47
CA LEU A 182 -17.94 -1.53 -9.50
C LEU A 182 -17.47 -2.85 -8.91
N LEU A 183 -16.81 -2.83 -7.74
CA LEU A 183 -16.37 -4.04 -7.05
C LEU A 183 -17.56 -4.93 -6.68
N VAL A 184 -18.68 -4.36 -6.20
CA VAL A 184 -19.89 -5.14 -5.89
C VAL A 184 -20.47 -5.82 -7.14
N VAL A 185 -20.48 -5.13 -8.28
CA VAL A 185 -20.94 -5.68 -9.56
C VAL A 185 -20.01 -6.79 -10.06
N LEU A 186 -18.71 -6.53 -10.08
CA LEU A 186 -17.69 -7.46 -10.59
C LEU A 186 -17.39 -8.63 -9.63
N ARG A 187 -17.68 -8.48 -8.34
CA ARG A 187 -17.41 -9.51 -7.31
C ARG A 187 -17.93 -10.87 -7.72
N ARG A 188 -19.15 -10.94 -8.26
CA ARG A 188 -19.76 -12.23 -8.64
C ARG A 188 -19.01 -12.88 -9.80
N GLN A 189 -18.60 -12.09 -10.78
CA GLN A 189 -17.81 -12.56 -11.93
C GLN A 189 -16.44 -13.10 -11.47
N TRP A 190 -15.72 -12.33 -10.66
CA TRP A 190 -14.37 -12.69 -10.20
C TRP A 190 -14.37 -13.90 -9.27
N VAL A 191 -15.33 -13.99 -8.35
CA VAL A 191 -15.40 -15.08 -7.37
C VAL A 191 -15.95 -16.37 -8.00
N ASP A 192 -17.07 -16.29 -8.72
CA ASP A 192 -17.77 -17.49 -9.16
C ASP A 192 -17.23 -18.04 -10.50
N ARG A 193 -16.92 -17.14 -11.45
CA ARG A 193 -16.48 -17.55 -12.81
C ARG A 193 -14.97 -17.64 -12.93
N GLU A 194 -14.26 -16.60 -12.52
CA GLU A 194 -12.79 -16.54 -12.66
C GLU A 194 -12.04 -17.19 -11.50
N ARG A 195 -12.75 -17.50 -10.40
CA ARG A 195 -12.21 -18.16 -9.21
C ARG A 195 -10.90 -17.52 -8.75
N LEU A 196 -10.89 -16.19 -8.74
CA LEU A 196 -9.71 -15.42 -8.38
C LEU A 196 -9.25 -15.84 -6.98
N THR A 197 -7.97 -16.18 -6.86
CA THR A 197 -7.39 -16.46 -5.56
C THR A 197 -7.23 -15.15 -4.79
N PHE A 198 -7.39 -15.18 -3.47
CA PHE A 198 -7.16 -14.02 -2.61
C PHE A 198 -5.94 -14.25 -1.70
N PRO A 199 -4.70 -14.23 -2.26
CA PRO A 199 -3.46 -14.40 -1.52
C PRO A 199 -3.41 -13.59 -0.22
N LEU A 200 -3.76 -12.31 -0.27
CA LEU A 200 -3.69 -11.38 0.86
C LEU A 200 -4.66 -11.72 2.00
N ALA A 201 -5.72 -12.48 1.74
CA ALA A 201 -6.66 -12.91 2.78
C ALA A 201 -6.18 -14.12 3.58
N THR A 202 -5.22 -14.90 3.04
CA THR A 202 -4.80 -16.19 3.62
C THR A 202 -4.19 -16.04 5.02
N LEU A 203 -3.23 -15.12 5.18
CA LEU A 203 -2.53 -14.88 6.44
C LEU A 203 -3.50 -14.38 7.55
N PRO A 204 -4.33 -13.35 7.31
CA PRO A 204 -5.36 -12.92 8.26
C PRO A 204 -6.34 -14.03 8.67
N LEU A 205 -6.74 -14.89 7.72
CA LEU A 205 -7.61 -16.04 8.01
C LEU A 205 -6.90 -17.06 8.92
N GLN A 206 -5.61 -17.33 8.69
CA GLN A 206 -4.82 -18.21 9.56
C GLN A 206 -4.62 -17.64 10.97
N MET A 207 -4.48 -16.32 11.08
CA MET A 207 -4.31 -15.62 12.36
C MET A 207 -5.62 -15.43 13.14
N SER A 208 -6.76 -15.46 12.44
CA SER A 208 -8.10 -15.38 13.05
C SER A 208 -8.76 -16.74 13.29
N ALA A 209 -8.10 -17.85 12.91
CA ALA A 209 -8.62 -19.19 13.09
C ALA A 209 -8.85 -19.52 14.59
N GLU A 210 -10.10 -19.81 14.95
CA GLU A 210 -10.43 -20.27 16.29
C GLU A 210 -10.00 -21.74 16.49
N THR A 211 -9.50 -22.06 17.68
CA THR A 211 -9.25 -23.43 18.12
C THR A 211 -9.88 -23.62 19.49
N GLU A 212 -10.69 -24.66 19.65
CA GLU A 212 -11.36 -24.96 20.91
C GLU A 212 -10.34 -25.12 22.05
N GLY A 213 -10.66 -24.52 23.21
CA GLY A 213 -9.85 -24.60 24.43
C GLY A 213 -8.50 -23.86 24.41
N ARG A 214 -8.14 -23.15 23.33
CA ARG A 214 -6.83 -22.49 23.20
C ARG A 214 -6.98 -20.98 22.96
N LEU A 215 -6.08 -20.18 23.55
CA LEU A 215 -6.08 -18.71 23.46
C LEU A 215 -5.49 -18.19 22.14
N LEU A 216 -4.50 -18.90 21.60
CA LEU A 216 -3.79 -18.52 20.38
C LEU A 216 -4.16 -19.45 19.20
N PRO A 217 -4.23 -18.90 17.96
CA PRO A 217 -4.46 -19.69 16.77
C PRO A 217 -3.31 -20.68 16.52
N PRO A 218 -3.52 -21.77 15.73
CA PRO A 218 -2.47 -22.75 15.41
C PRO A 218 -1.25 -22.11 14.74
N PHE A 219 -1.48 -21.16 13.84
CA PHE A 219 -0.42 -20.47 13.09
C PHE A 219 0.60 -19.77 13.99
N LEU A 220 0.13 -19.03 15.02
CA LEU A 220 0.98 -18.30 15.96
C LEU A 220 1.68 -19.22 16.98
N ARG A 221 1.36 -20.51 17.01
CA ARG A 221 2.01 -21.50 17.90
C ARG A 221 3.06 -22.35 17.18
N ASN A 222 3.09 -22.28 15.86
CA ASN A 222 4.06 -23.02 15.07
C ASN A 222 5.46 -22.38 15.22
N HIS A 223 6.43 -23.16 15.67
CA HIS A 223 7.81 -22.71 15.84
C HIS A 223 8.44 -22.25 14.52
N LEU A 224 8.10 -22.89 13.39
CA LEU A 224 8.61 -22.51 12.06
C LEU A 224 8.17 -21.09 11.67
N THR A 225 6.95 -20.69 12.04
CA THR A 225 6.46 -19.32 11.83
C THR A 225 7.37 -18.31 12.52
N TRP A 226 7.77 -18.59 13.76
CA TRP A 226 8.63 -17.71 14.55
C TRP A 226 10.07 -17.69 14.07
N VAL A 227 10.61 -18.82 13.63
CA VAL A 227 11.92 -18.87 12.98
C VAL A 227 11.91 -18.00 11.72
N GLY A 228 10.91 -18.17 10.84
CA GLY A 228 10.76 -17.38 9.63
C GLY A 228 10.55 -15.88 9.90
N PHE A 229 9.79 -15.52 10.93
CA PHE A 229 9.59 -14.13 11.36
C PHE A 229 10.86 -13.51 11.96
N SER A 230 11.63 -14.28 12.73
CA SER A 230 12.79 -13.76 13.47
C SER A 230 13.89 -13.22 12.56
N ILE A 231 14.11 -13.83 11.40
CA ILE A 231 15.17 -13.42 10.46
C ILE A 231 14.95 -11.97 9.96
N PRO A 232 13.84 -11.64 9.26
CA PRO A 232 13.59 -10.28 8.81
C PRO A 232 13.34 -9.33 9.98
N ALA A 233 12.75 -9.77 11.09
CA ALA A 233 12.52 -8.93 12.26
C ALA A 233 13.84 -8.45 12.88
N VAL A 234 14.80 -9.36 13.09
CA VAL A 234 16.12 -9.04 13.66
C VAL A 234 16.91 -8.15 12.71
N ILE A 235 17.02 -8.53 11.43
CA ILE A 235 17.79 -7.76 10.43
C ILE A 235 17.18 -6.37 10.24
N GLY A 236 15.85 -6.29 10.10
CA GLY A 236 15.12 -5.04 9.96
C GLY A 236 15.24 -4.16 11.19
N SER A 237 15.16 -4.73 12.40
CA SER A 237 15.32 -3.98 13.65
C SER A 237 16.74 -3.47 13.84
N ILE A 238 17.77 -4.25 13.50
CA ILE A 238 19.17 -3.78 13.55
C ILE A 238 19.38 -2.61 12.59
N ASN A 239 18.89 -2.73 11.35
CA ASN A 239 19.00 -1.67 10.35
C ASN A 239 18.19 -0.43 10.71
N ALA A 240 17.00 -0.59 11.29
CA ALA A 240 16.22 0.52 11.83
C ALA A 240 16.97 1.21 12.99
N LEU A 241 17.54 0.43 13.91
CA LEU A 241 18.26 0.96 15.06
C LEU A 241 19.56 1.65 14.65
N HIS A 242 20.28 1.17 13.63
CA HIS A 242 21.42 1.87 13.02
C HIS A 242 21.06 3.28 12.58
N ARG A 243 19.86 3.48 12.01
CA ARG A 243 19.41 4.79 11.53
C ARG A 243 19.21 5.81 12.66
N TYR A 244 18.86 5.35 13.86
CA TYR A 244 18.77 6.20 15.05
C TYR A 244 20.11 6.30 15.79
N TYR A 245 20.91 5.23 15.74
CA TYR A 245 22.14 5.05 16.49
C TYR A 245 23.24 4.54 15.56
N ASN A 246 23.98 5.47 14.96
CA ASN A 246 25.03 5.19 13.97
C ASN A 246 26.15 4.24 14.46
N TYR A 247 26.27 4.00 15.77
CA TYR A 247 27.27 3.07 16.34
C TYR A 247 26.93 1.59 16.15
N ILE A 248 25.67 1.26 15.84
CA ILE A 248 25.24 -0.11 15.55
C ILE A 248 25.65 -0.44 14.13
N PRO A 249 26.18 -1.62 13.78
CA PRO A 249 26.54 -1.91 12.40
C PRO A 249 25.29 -2.13 11.52
N TRP A 250 25.30 -1.53 10.32
CA TRP A 250 24.29 -1.80 9.30
C TRP A 250 24.53 -3.16 8.65
N ILE A 251 23.46 -3.96 8.53
CA ILE A 251 23.49 -5.24 7.81
C ILE A 251 23.04 -4.97 6.38
N ASP A 252 24.01 -4.89 5.46
CA ASP A 252 23.72 -4.85 4.04
C ASP A 252 23.72 -6.26 3.45
N LEU A 253 22.57 -6.67 2.91
CA LEU A 253 22.40 -7.93 2.19
C LEU A 253 22.42 -7.72 0.67
N ASN A 254 22.63 -6.49 0.22
CA ASN A 254 22.63 -6.16 -1.20
C ASN A 254 23.90 -6.65 -1.87
N VAL A 255 23.77 -7.57 -2.82
CA VAL A 255 24.84 -7.97 -3.71
C VAL A 255 24.54 -7.45 -5.11
N VAL A 256 25.37 -6.55 -5.61
CA VAL A 256 25.18 -5.96 -6.94
C VAL A 256 26.12 -6.63 -7.94
N VAL A 257 25.55 -7.26 -8.96
CA VAL A 257 26.31 -7.96 -10.02
C VAL A 257 26.18 -7.20 -11.33
N PRO A 258 27.27 -6.65 -11.89
CA PRO A 258 27.24 -6.09 -13.24
C PRO A 258 27.07 -7.18 -14.28
N ILE A 259 26.16 -6.97 -15.22
CA ILE A 259 25.95 -7.84 -16.38
C ILE A 259 26.04 -7.02 -17.67
N LEU A 260 26.06 -7.70 -18.82
CA LEU A 260 26.02 -7.08 -20.15
C LEU A 260 27.05 -5.96 -20.33
N ARG A 261 28.33 -6.27 -20.07
CA ARG A 261 29.45 -5.31 -20.16
C ARG A 261 29.27 -4.09 -19.23
N ARG A 262 28.73 -4.31 -18.02
CA ARG A 262 28.43 -3.26 -17.02
C ARG A 262 27.39 -2.25 -17.49
N SER A 263 26.53 -2.63 -18.46
CA SER A 263 25.43 -1.77 -18.90
C SER A 263 24.25 -1.80 -17.92
N VAL A 264 24.08 -2.90 -17.18
CA VAL A 264 23.05 -3.06 -16.14
C VAL A 264 23.62 -3.74 -14.91
N TRP A 265 23.05 -3.36 -13.76
CA TRP A 265 23.41 -3.88 -12.45
C TRP A 265 22.24 -4.71 -11.93
N LEU A 266 22.45 -6.00 -11.72
CA LEU A 266 21.50 -6.87 -11.03
C LEU A 266 21.65 -6.67 -9.53
N ASN A 267 20.60 -6.19 -8.88
CA ASN A 267 20.53 -6.06 -7.44
C ASN A 267 19.95 -7.36 -6.84
N LEU A 268 20.80 -8.12 -6.15
CA LEU A 268 20.44 -9.38 -5.49
C LEU A 268 20.21 -9.15 -4.00
N LYS A 269 19.39 -8.15 -3.65
CA LYS A 269 18.91 -7.96 -2.29
C LYS A 269 17.67 -8.82 -2.05
N PRO A 270 17.63 -9.69 -1.02
CA PRO A 270 16.43 -10.45 -0.69
C PRO A 270 15.36 -9.50 -0.10
N PRO A 271 14.29 -9.16 -0.83
CA PRO A 271 13.25 -8.29 -0.30
C PRO A 271 12.29 -9.17 0.50
N PHE A 272 12.46 -9.25 1.83
CA PHE A 272 11.69 -10.16 2.68
C PHE A 272 10.17 -10.03 2.55
N GLU A 273 9.67 -8.81 2.36
CA GLU A 273 8.24 -8.55 2.09
C GLU A 273 7.78 -9.20 0.79
N VAL A 274 8.52 -8.97 -0.30
CA VAL A 274 8.22 -9.55 -1.62
C VAL A 274 8.33 -11.07 -1.60
N ILE A 275 9.29 -11.63 -0.87
CA ILE A 275 9.41 -13.09 -0.68
C ILE A 275 8.16 -13.63 0.02
N GLY A 276 7.70 -12.97 1.09
CA GLY A 276 6.48 -13.35 1.82
C GLY A 276 5.21 -13.26 0.96
N LEU A 277 5.07 -12.18 0.18
CA LEU A 277 3.93 -12.01 -0.74
C LEU A 277 3.98 -13.00 -1.91
N SER A 278 5.17 -13.24 -2.47
CA SER A 278 5.36 -14.17 -3.60
C SER A 278 5.07 -15.62 -3.23
N TYR A 279 5.29 -16.01 -1.97
CA TYR A 279 4.89 -17.33 -1.48
C TYR A 279 3.38 -17.58 -1.59
N LEU A 280 2.56 -16.52 -1.57
CA LEU A 280 1.11 -16.62 -1.67
C LEU A 280 0.60 -16.57 -3.12
N LEU A 281 1.48 -16.30 -4.09
CA LEU A 281 1.13 -16.24 -5.51
C LEU A 281 1.17 -17.63 -6.16
N ASN A 282 0.34 -17.82 -7.19
CA ASN A 282 0.41 -19.01 -8.04
C ASN A 282 1.74 -19.06 -8.80
N LEU A 283 2.24 -20.28 -9.04
CA LEU A 283 3.51 -20.51 -9.72
C LEU A 283 3.57 -19.87 -11.11
N ASP A 284 2.47 -19.95 -11.89
CA ASP A 284 2.41 -19.39 -13.24
C ASP A 284 2.57 -17.86 -13.23
N VAL A 285 1.94 -17.18 -12.26
CA VAL A 285 2.02 -15.73 -12.10
C VAL A 285 3.43 -15.32 -11.66
N SER A 286 3.99 -16.06 -10.70
CA SER A 286 5.36 -15.80 -10.21
C SER A 286 6.40 -15.99 -11.33
N LEU A 287 6.28 -17.05 -12.13
CA LEU A 287 7.13 -17.30 -13.29
C LEU A 287 7.01 -16.18 -14.32
N GLY A 288 5.78 -15.73 -14.61
CA GLY A 288 5.54 -14.62 -15.53
C GLY A 288 6.23 -13.34 -15.07
N ILE A 289 6.01 -12.92 -13.82
CA ILE A 289 6.64 -11.71 -13.25
C ILE A 289 8.17 -11.81 -13.33
N TRP A 290 8.74 -12.95 -12.94
CA TRP A 290 10.19 -13.16 -12.97
C TRP A 290 10.75 -13.11 -14.41
N LEU A 291 10.12 -13.81 -15.35
CA LEU A 291 10.57 -13.88 -16.74
C LEU A 291 10.51 -12.51 -17.41
N PHE A 292 9.39 -11.80 -17.30
CA PHE A 292 9.24 -10.48 -17.91
C PHE A 292 10.14 -9.44 -17.26
N ALA A 293 10.37 -9.51 -15.94
CA ALA A 293 11.35 -8.66 -15.27
C ALA A 293 12.77 -8.90 -15.81
N MET A 294 13.16 -10.17 -16.00
CA MET A 294 14.47 -10.53 -16.55
C MET A 294 14.61 -10.07 -18.00
N LEU A 295 13.58 -10.27 -18.83
CA LEU A 295 13.55 -9.78 -20.21
C LEU A 295 13.69 -8.26 -20.28
N ASN A 296 13.01 -7.54 -19.39
CA ASN A 296 13.12 -6.08 -19.31
C ASN A 296 14.56 -5.65 -18.95
N VAL A 297 15.18 -6.29 -17.96
CA VAL A 297 16.58 -6.02 -17.59
C VAL A 297 17.54 -6.27 -18.77
N ILE A 298 17.34 -7.36 -19.52
CA ILE A 298 18.16 -7.67 -20.71
C ILE A 298 17.95 -6.61 -21.79
N ALA A 299 16.69 -6.23 -22.06
CA ALA A 299 16.36 -5.21 -23.05
C ALA A 299 16.98 -3.85 -22.71
N ILE A 300 16.92 -3.43 -21.44
CA ILE A 300 17.59 -2.22 -20.93
C ILE A 300 19.10 -2.30 -21.22
N GLY A 301 19.72 -3.44 -20.94
CA GLY A 301 21.16 -3.60 -21.14
C GLY A 301 21.58 -3.58 -22.59
N VAL A 302 20.77 -4.16 -23.49
CA VAL A 302 21.01 -4.08 -24.94
C VAL A 302 20.88 -2.65 -25.43
N LEU A 303 19.82 -1.94 -25.05
CA LEU A 303 19.63 -0.53 -25.44
C LEU A 303 20.78 0.36 -24.98
N ARG A 304 21.23 0.18 -23.74
CA ARG A 304 22.40 0.91 -23.20
C ARG A 304 23.70 0.57 -23.92
N MET A 305 23.91 -0.69 -24.34
CA MET A 305 25.09 -1.08 -25.13
C MET A 305 25.08 -0.48 -26.54
N VAL A 306 23.90 -0.33 -27.15
CA VAL A 306 23.72 0.30 -28.47
C VAL A 306 23.76 1.83 -28.37
N GLY A 307 23.56 2.40 -27.18
CA GLY A 307 23.50 3.84 -26.94
C GLY A 307 22.15 4.47 -27.29
N LEU A 308 21.08 3.68 -27.32
CA LEU A 308 19.73 4.17 -27.61
C LEU A 308 19.02 4.56 -26.31
N THR A 309 18.75 5.85 -26.14
CA THR A 309 18.02 6.40 -24.98
C THR A 309 16.95 7.37 -25.45
N ILE A 310 15.71 7.16 -25.01
CA ILE A 310 14.58 8.06 -25.30
C ILE A 310 14.29 8.85 -24.02
N GLY A 311 14.82 10.06 -23.95
CA GLY A 311 14.53 11.00 -22.85
C GLY A 311 15.00 10.57 -21.45
N PRO A 312 14.74 11.42 -20.44
CA PRO A 312 15.00 11.10 -19.05
C PRO A 312 14.02 10.03 -18.54
N GLU A 313 14.45 9.29 -17.51
CA GLU A 313 13.60 8.34 -16.82
C GLU A 313 12.34 9.02 -16.26
N GLN A 314 11.18 8.41 -16.49
CA GLN A 314 9.92 8.95 -15.98
C GLN A 314 9.72 8.51 -14.53
N PRO A 315 9.15 9.35 -13.65
CA PRO A 315 8.95 9.02 -12.23
C PRO A 315 8.18 7.72 -12.01
N TYR A 316 7.28 7.38 -12.92
CA TYR A 316 6.39 6.21 -12.84
C TYR A 316 6.93 4.98 -13.57
N SER A 317 8.11 5.06 -14.19
CA SER A 317 8.67 3.97 -15.00
C SER A 317 9.91 3.30 -14.41
N SER A 318 10.43 3.78 -13.27
CA SER A 318 11.70 3.30 -12.74
C SER A 318 11.66 1.81 -12.37
N PRO A 319 12.68 1.00 -12.71
CA PRO A 319 13.99 1.35 -13.28
C PRO A 319 14.04 1.36 -14.83
N SER A 320 12.88 1.30 -15.49
CA SER A 320 12.79 1.15 -16.94
C SER A 320 12.85 2.50 -17.65
N PRO A 321 13.69 2.63 -18.70
CA PRO A 321 13.71 3.83 -19.53
C PRO A 321 12.39 3.99 -20.30
N PRO A 322 12.03 5.21 -20.73
CA PRO A 322 10.77 5.46 -21.44
C PRO A 322 10.59 4.58 -22.69
N SER A 323 11.69 4.22 -23.35
CA SER A 323 11.71 3.33 -24.52
C SER A 323 11.10 1.95 -24.26
N LEU A 324 11.09 1.48 -23.01
CA LEU A 324 10.51 0.19 -22.62
C LEU A 324 9.29 0.35 -21.72
N ALA A 325 9.22 1.45 -20.95
CA ALA A 325 8.14 1.73 -20.01
C ALA A 325 6.74 1.74 -20.63
N HIS A 326 6.63 2.12 -21.90
CA HIS A 326 5.34 2.19 -22.59
C HIS A 326 4.86 0.83 -23.12
N ILE A 327 5.71 -0.21 -23.14
CA ILE A 327 5.32 -1.55 -23.60
C ILE A 327 4.28 -2.18 -22.66
N PRO A 328 4.49 -2.22 -21.31
CA PRO A 328 3.46 -2.68 -20.38
C PRO A 328 2.13 -1.91 -20.50
N LEU A 329 2.19 -0.60 -20.75
CA LEU A 329 0.99 0.22 -20.93
C LEU A 329 0.20 -0.19 -22.18
N GLY A 330 0.89 -0.42 -23.30
CA GLY A 330 0.27 -0.93 -24.53
C GLY A 330 -0.34 -2.31 -24.34
N ALA A 331 0.34 -3.20 -23.61
CA ALA A 331 -0.18 -4.51 -23.25
C ALA A 331 -1.44 -4.42 -22.36
N LEU A 332 -1.47 -3.49 -21.41
CA LEU A 332 -2.64 -3.23 -20.57
C LEU A 332 -3.84 -2.76 -21.40
N PHE A 333 -3.63 -1.81 -22.33
CA PHE A 333 -4.70 -1.37 -23.23
C PHE A 333 -5.22 -2.51 -24.07
N PHE A 334 -4.32 -3.30 -24.68
CA PHE A 334 -4.72 -4.47 -25.45
C PHE A 334 -5.56 -5.44 -24.62
N LEU A 335 -5.14 -5.76 -23.40
CA LEU A 335 -5.87 -6.65 -22.50
C LEU A 335 -7.25 -6.12 -22.13
N VAL A 336 -7.38 -4.82 -21.87
CA VAL A 336 -8.67 -4.18 -21.58
C VAL A 336 -9.58 -4.28 -22.81
N PHE A 337 -9.10 -3.87 -23.99
CA PHE A 337 -9.88 -3.93 -25.22
C PHE A 337 -10.26 -5.36 -25.61
N SER A 338 -9.35 -6.33 -25.47
CA SER A 338 -9.63 -7.71 -25.80
C SER A 338 -10.70 -8.31 -24.88
N ASN A 339 -10.66 -7.99 -23.58
CA ASN A 339 -11.66 -8.47 -22.62
C ASN A 339 -13.04 -7.84 -22.83
N PHE A 340 -13.11 -6.60 -23.33
CA PHE A 340 -14.41 -6.00 -23.68
C PHE A 340 -15.01 -6.58 -24.97
N TRP A 341 -14.18 -7.14 -25.86
CA TRP A 341 -14.61 -7.66 -27.17
C TRP A 341 -14.89 -9.18 -27.18
N SER A 342 -14.52 -9.89 -26.12
CA SER A 342 -14.72 -11.34 -25.94
C SER A 342 -15.94 -11.66 -25.09
#